data_AF-A0A1K2FU12-F1
#
_entry.id   AF-A0A1K2FU12-F1
#
_cell.length_a   1.000
_cell.length_b   1.000
_cell.length_c   1.000
_cell.angle_alpha   90.00
_cell.angle_beta   90.00
_cell.angle_gamma   90.00
#
_symmetry.space_group_name_H-M   'P 1'
#
loop_
_entity.id
_entity.type
_entity.pdbx_description
1 polymer ?
#
loop_
_entity_poly.entity_id
_entity_poly.type
_entity_poly.pdbx_seq_one_letter_code
_entity_poly.pdbx_strand_id
1 'polypeptide(L)'
;MTPMQLKGPEEERAGLRSPGLEDRITGALVGAAVGDALGGPVEGYSPEQITERHGGRVRGIVGPWHGDAWRTARPLAPYHKGDGHVTDDTLMTHALIRVYDRVRDHLDAYALAEHLVPDLMTEPRWIPELEAEALPLHRLFLAEKWLVARLAYGHADPREAGVGNIVNCGAAMYMAPVGLVNAADPRAAYAEALDVAGAHQSSYGREAAGVFAAAVAAATAPDATPDSVVAACLATAKDGTRTAIEKVCEVACGYDEFEPALGPLRAAVAPYDTVGPDYRAPSLAARRPSRLHSIEELPVALGMLVVCGGDYRQAVLGSVNYGRDCDSIATMAGALAGALGSPVPEEWARTVARASRLDLWRPARTLARVTREIFARDVERRRAHERAFAALGGTPCSD
;
A
#
# COMPACT_ATOMS: atom_id res chain seq x y z
N MET A 1 58.88 3.58 -26.08
CA MET A 1 57.82 2.61 -25.69
C MET A 1 57.37 3.00 -24.29
N THR A 2 56.26 3.73 -24.21
CA THR A 2 55.66 4.18 -22.96
C THR A 2 54.43 3.30 -22.75
N PRO A 3 54.27 2.59 -21.62
CA PRO A 3 53.14 1.69 -21.45
C PRO A 3 51.86 2.49 -21.23
N MET A 4 50.85 2.16 -22.04
CA MET A 4 49.49 2.64 -21.97
C MET A 4 48.84 2.06 -20.70
N GLN A 5 48.57 2.90 -19.70
CA GLN A 5 47.77 2.50 -18.54
C GLN A 5 46.31 2.38 -18.97
N LEU A 6 45.83 1.15 -19.08
CA LEU A 6 44.42 0.81 -19.16
C LEU A 6 43.78 1.15 -17.80
N LYS A 7 42.91 2.16 -17.77
CA LYS A 7 42.01 2.41 -16.65
C LYS A 7 41.06 1.22 -16.51
N GLY A 8 40.99 0.64 -15.31
CA GLY A 8 40.10 -0.47 -15.00
C GLY A 8 38.62 -0.04 -14.93
N PRO A 9 37.68 -1.00 -14.90
CA PRO A 9 36.23 -0.76 -14.91
C PRO A 9 35.66 -0.11 -13.64
N GLU A 10 36.50 0.23 -12.66
CA GLU A 10 36.07 0.71 -11.34
C GLU A 10 35.86 2.22 -11.26
N GLU A 11 36.34 3.00 -12.24
CA GLU A 11 36.23 4.48 -12.22
C GLU A 11 34.89 5.01 -12.78
N GLU A 12 33.99 4.15 -13.28
CA GLU A 12 32.69 4.55 -13.85
C GLU A 12 31.50 4.37 -12.88
N ARG A 13 31.75 4.12 -11.58
CA ARG A 13 30.73 4.16 -10.50
C ARG A 13 30.79 5.46 -9.68
N ALA A 14 31.05 6.58 -10.33
CA ALA A 14 30.93 7.89 -9.71
C ALA A 14 29.45 8.27 -9.51
N GLY A 15 28.91 8.07 -8.30
CA GLY A 15 28.08 9.11 -7.67
C GLY A 15 26.56 8.98 -7.65
N LEU A 16 25.95 7.80 -7.72
CA LEU A 16 24.55 7.66 -7.27
C LEU A 16 24.55 7.52 -5.75
N ARG A 17 24.20 8.61 -5.04
CA ARG A 17 23.90 8.54 -3.60
C ARG A 17 22.75 7.55 -3.41
N SER A 18 22.88 6.62 -2.45
CA SER A 18 21.76 5.80 -2.03
C SER A 18 20.57 6.71 -1.66
N PRO A 19 19.33 6.38 -2.09
CA PRO A 19 18.17 7.23 -1.87
C PRO A 19 17.96 7.49 -0.38
N GLY A 20 17.77 8.77 -0.04
CA GLY A 20 17.51 9.20 1.33
C GLY A 20 16.07 8.93 1.75
N LEU A 21 15.75 9.25 3.01
CA LEU A 21 14.39 9.09 3.55
C LEU A 21 13.31 9.73 2.67
N GLU A 22 13.57 10.95 2.19
CA GLU A 22 12.61 11.69 1.37
C GLU A 22 12.40 11.08 -0.01
N ASP A 23 13.46 10.55 -0.62
CA ASP A 23 13.39 9.85 -1.91
C ASP A 23 12.57 8.56 -1.77
N ARG A 24 12.79 7.80 -0.69
CA ARG A 24 12.06 6.56 -0.40
C ARG A 24 10.58 6.81 -0.09
N ILE A 25 10.28 7.84 0.71
CA ILE A 25 8.89 8.26 0.98
C ILE A 25 8.20 8.72 -0.30
N THR A 26 8.89 9.51 -1.13
CA THR A 26 8.35 9.98 -2.41
C THR A 26 8.11 8.83 -3.36
N GLY A 27 9.09 7.93 -3.52
CA GLY A 27 8.99 6.74 -4.36
C GLY A 27 7.80 5.87 -3.94
N ALA A 28 7.64 5.62 -2.64
CA ALA A 28 6.54 4.83 -2.11
C ALA A 28 5.17 5.46 -2.39
N LEU A 29 4.98 6.74 -2.06
CA LEU A 29 3.65 7.37 -2.15
C LEU A 29 3.25 7.71 -3.59
N VAL A 30 4.19 8.22 -4.39
CA VAL A 30 3.93 8.45 -5.83
C VAL A 30 3.78 7.12 -6.55
N GLY A 31 4.60 6.13 -6.18
CA GLY A 31 4.54 4.78 -6.72
C GLY A 31 3.22 4.07 -6.44
N ALA A 32 2.69 4.21 -5.23
CA ALA A 32 1.37 3.72 -4.84
C ALA A 32 0.27 4.38 -5.70
N ALA A 33 0.27 5.72 -5.80
CA ALA A 33 -0.75 6.46 -6.55
C ALA A 33 -0.73 6.17 -8.06
N VAL A 34 0.45 5.91 -8.63
CA VAL A 34 0.56 5.49 -10.02
C VAL A 34 0.07 4.05 -10.19
N GLY A 35 0.40 3.14 -9.26
CA GLY A 35 -0.12 1.77 -9.27
C GLY A 35 -1.65 1.73 -9.24
N ASP A 36 -2.24 2.44 -8.29
CA ASP A 36 -3.67 2.69 -8.14
C ASP A 36 -4.32 3.12 -9.48
N ALA A 37 -3.85 4.22 -10.06
CA ALA A 37 -4.43 4.78 -11.28
C ALA A 37 -4.29 3.87 -12.52
N LEU A 38 -3.26 3.03 -12.57
CA LEU A 38 -3.07 2.05 -13.66
C LEU A 38 -3.97 0.82 -13.49
N GLY A 39 -4.21 0.38 -12.25
CA GLY A 39 -5.04 -0.80 -11.95
C GLY A 39 -6.54 -0.53 -12.05
N GLY A 40 -6.98 0.68 -11.65
CA GLY A 40 -8.39 1.06 -11.60
C GLY A 40 -9.22 0.69 -12.85
N PRO A 41 -8.81 1.03 -14.08
CA PRO A 41 -9.61 0.73 -15.28
C PRO A 41 -9.86 -0.77 -15.54
N VAL A 42 -9.03 -1.66 -14.99
CA VAL A 42 -9.12 -3.12 -15.22
C VAL A 42 -9.47 -3.92 -13.97
N GLU A 43 -9.83 -3.25 -12.89
CA GLU A 43 -10.30 -3.85 -11.64
C GLU A 43 -11.53 -4.77 -11.88
N GLY A 44 -11.45 -5.97 -11.31
CA GLY A 44 -12.44 -7.03 -11.31
C GLY A 44 -12.51 -7.86 -12.58
N TYR A 45 -11.57 -7.67 -13.52
CA TYR A 45 -11.45 -8.49 -14.73
C TYR A 45 -10.33 -9.53 -14.61
N SER A 46 -10.43 -10.63 -15.36
CA SER A 46 -9.38 -11.65 -15.42
C SER A 46 -8.23 -11.25 -16.36
N PRO A 47 -7.03 -11.85 -16.24
CA PRO A 47 -5.93 -11.63 -17.17
C PRO A 47 -6.31 -11.82 -18.65
N GLU A 48 -7.18 -12.79 -18.94
CA GLU A 48 -7.67 -13.10 -20.29
C GLU A 48 -8.60 -11.99 -20.80
N GLN A 49 -9.55 -11.55 -19.97
CA GLN A 49 -10.46 -10.45 -20.30
C GLN A 49 -9.70 -9.15 -20.57
N ILE A 50 -8.69 -8.85 -19.76
CA ILE A 50 -7.81 -7.69 -19.94
C ILE A 50 -7.11 -7.77 -21.30
N THR A 51 -6.53 -8.94 -21.61
CA THR A 51 -5.81 -9.16 -22.88
C THR A 51 -6.74 -9.01 -24.07
N GLU A 52 -7.92 -9.61 -24.01
CA GLU A 52 -8.93 -9.51 -25.06
C GLU A 52 -9.38 -8.07 -25.27
N ARG A 53 -9.66 -7.34 -24.18
CA ARG A 53 -10.15 -5.95 -24.22
C ARG A 53 -9.16 -5.00 -24.88
N HIS A 54 -7.87 -5.15 -24.59
CA HIS A 54 -6.83 -4.22 -25.00
C HIS A 54 -5.99 -4.71 -26.21
N GLY A 55 -6.28 -5.90 -26.74
CA GLY A 55 -5.49 -6.51 -27.81
C GLY A 55 -4.08 -6.91 -27.36
N GLY A 56 -3.89 -7.12 -26.07
CA GLY A 56 -2.59 -7.35 -25.44
C GLY A 56 -2.59 -6.99 -23.96
N ARG A 57 -1.44 -7.14 -23.30
CA ARG A 57 -1.24 -6.71 -21.91
C ARG A 57 -1.33 -5.19 -21.79
N VAL A 58 -1.84 -4.71 -20.66
CA VAL A 58 -1.75 -3.29 -20.28
C VAL A 58 -0.28 -2.93 -20.09
N ARG A 59 0.17 -1.83 -20.71
CA ARG A 59 1.57 -1.34 -20.67
C ARG A 59 1.70 0.07 -20.07
N GLY A 60 0.60 0.62 -19.54
CA GLY A 60 0.55 1.98 -19.01
C GLY A 60 -0.89 2.42 -18.77
N ILE A 61 -1.12 3.73 -18.77
CA ILE A 61 -2.45 4.32 -18.55
C ILE A 61 -3.39 3.96 -19.70
N VAL A 62 -4.58 3.48 -19.36
CA VAL A 62 -5.67 3.17 -20.30
C VAL A 62 -6.96 3.87 -19.86
N GLY A 63 -7.87 4.07 -20.80
CA GLY A 63 -9.18 4.66 -20.53
C GLY A 63 -10.12 3.72 -19.77
N PRO A 64 -11.28 4.22 -19.32
CA PRO A 64 -12.22 3.44 -18.54
C PRO A 64 -12.75 2.23 -19.30
N TRP A 65 -12.99 1.13 -18.58
CA TRP A 65 -13.43 -0.12 -19.18
C TRP A 65 -14.64 0.05 -20.11
N HIS A 66 -15.63 0.83 -19.65
CA HIS A 66 -16.89 1.08 -20.35
C HIS A 66 -16.88 2.34 -21.25
N GLY A 67 -15.70 2.93 -21.49
CA GLY A 67 -15.56 4.16 -22.28
C GLY A 67 -16.47 5.28 -21.76
N ASP A 68 -17.08 6.03 -22.68
CA ASP A 68 -17.97 7.16 -22.37
C ASP A 68 -19.19 6.79 -21.51
N ALA A 69 -19.57 5.50 -21.46
CA ALA A 69 -20.70 5.01 -20.67
C ALA A 69 -20.35 4.71 -19.20
N TRP A 70 -19.12 5.02 -18.74
CA TRP A 70 -18.65 4.70 -17.38
C TRP A 70 -19.63 5.15 -16.28
N ARG A 71 -20.24 6.32 -16.45
CA ARG A 71 -21.12 6.94 -15.43
C ARG A 71 -22.41 6.16 -15.19
N THR A 72 -22.86 5.38 -16.18
CA THR A 72 -24.11 4.59 -16.09
C THR A 72 -23.88 3.09 -16.12
N ALA A 73 -22.69 2.62 -16.51
CA ALA A 73 -22.40 1.19 -16.67
C ALA A 73 -22.41 0.42 -15.34
N ARG A 74 -22.13 1.09 -14.21
CA ARG A 74 -22.18 0.51 -12.87
C ARG A 74 -22.93 1.43 -11.91
N PRO A 75 -24.28 1.32 -11.81
CA PRO A 75 -25.08 2.25 -11.02
C PRO A 75 -24.69 2.36 -9.53
N LEU A 76 -24.14 1.29 -8.93
CA LEU A 76 -23.67 1.29 -7.53
C LEU A 76 -22.26 1.89 -7.36
N ALA A 77 -21.50 2.03 -8.44
CA ALA A 77 -20.13 2.54 -8.45
C ALA A 77 -19.90 3.32 -9.77
N PRO A 78 -20.61 4.46 -9.98
CA PRO A 78 -20.51 5.25 -11.20
C PRO A 78 -19.23 6.08 -11.18
N TYR A 79 -18.09 5.41 -11.25
CA TYR A 79 -16.77 5.98 -11.02
C TYR A 79 -15.96 5.99 -12.31
N HIS A 80 -15.28 7.11 -12.58
CA HIS A 80 -14.42 7.27 -13.74
C HIS A 80 -13.05 6.60 -13.50
N LYS A 81 -13.04 5.28 -13.41
CA LYS A 81 -11.81 4.47 -13.26
C LYS A 81 -11.08 4.36 -14.61
N GLY A 82 -10.00 5.12 -14.78
CA GLY A 82 -9.15 5.14 -15.97
C GLY A 82 -8.62 6.53 -16.28
N ASP A 83 -7.95 6.69 -17.42
CA ASP A 83 -7.39 7.96 -17.90
C ASP A 83 -6.41 8.65 -16.92
N GLY A 84 -5.86 7.90 -15.97
CA GLY A 84 -4.94 8.40 -14.95
C GLY A 84 -5.63 8.94 -13.69
N HIS A 85 -6.92 8.65 -13.49
CA HIS A 85 -7.60 8.91 -12.22
C HIS A 85 -7.18 7.90 -11.15
N VAL A 86 -6.73 8.42 -10.01
CA VAL A 86 -6.52 7.63 -8.78
C VAL A 86 -7.84 7.25 -8.12
N THR A 87 -7.80 6.24 -7.26
CA THR A 87 -8.96 5.66 -6.57
C THR A 87 -8.92 5.87 -5.05
N ASP A 88 -9.60 5.02 -4.25
CA ASP A 88 -9.78 5.20 -2.80
C ASP A 88 -8.48 4.97 -2.08
N ASP A 89 -7.68 4.05 -2.58
CA ASP A 89 -6.32 3.78 -2.18
C ASP A 89 -5.55 5.09 -1.97
N THR A 90 -5.44 5.92 -3.02
CA THR A 90 -4.74 7.21 -2.92
C THR A 90 -5.50 8.23 -2.06
N LEU A 91 -6.84 8.29 -2.16
CA LEU A 91 -7.63 9.25 -1.39
C LEU A 91 -7.50 9.02 0.12
N MET A 92 -7.57 7.75 0.56
CA MET A 92 -7.38 7.32 1.94
C MET A 92 -5.93 7.48 2.38
N THR A 93 -4.96 7.19 1.51
CA THR A 93 -3.53 7.43 1.79
C THR A 93 -3.28 8.91 2.08
N HIS A 94 -3.78 9.80 1.22
CA HIS A 94 -3.68 11.24 1.43
C HIS A 94 -4.43 11.70 2.68
N ALA A 95 -5.56 11.07 3.03
CA ALA A 95 -6.29 11.36 4.26
C ALA A 95 -5.49 11.00 5.51
N LEU A 96 -4.87 9.81 5.54
CA LEU A 96 -4.02 9.40 6.66
C LEU A 96 -2.80 10.32 6.81
N ILE A 97 -2.18 10.75 5.71
CA ILE A 97 -1.07 11.72 5.75
C ILE A 97 -1.52 13.07 6.35
N ARG A 98 -2.74 13.53 6.08
CA ARG A 98 -3.29 14.75 6.73
C ARG A 98 -3.49 14.56 8.23
N VAL A 99 -3.84 13.36 8.68
CA VAL A 99 -3.92 13.04 10.11
C VAL A 99 -2.53 13.12 10.75
N TYR A 100 -1.51 12.50 10.16
CA TYR A 100 -0.12 12.64 10.61
C TYR A 100 0.35 14.10 10.64
N ASP A 101 0.03 14.89 9.60
CA ASP A 101 0.37 16.32 9.54
C ASP A 101 -0.31 17.15 10.64
N ARG A 102 -1.46 16.70 11.15
CA ARG A 102 -2.18 17.33 12.27
C ARG A 102 -1.64 16.88 13.62
N VAL A 103 -1.50 15.57 13.83
CA VAL A 103 -1.16 14.96 15.12
C VAL A 103 0.32 15.12 15.45
N ARG A 104 1.20 15.04 14.43
CA ARG A 104 2.66 15.11 14.57
C ARG A 104 3.27 14.04 15.46
N ASP A 105 2.58 12.92 15.64
CA ASP A 105 3.00 11.79 16.48
C ASP A 105 2.51 10.48 15.85
N HIS A 106 2.91 9.35 16.43
CA HIS A 106 2.33 8.05 16.09
C HIS A 106 0.82 8.05 16.29
N LEU A 107 0.11 7.34 15.42
CA LEU A 107 -1.35 7.26 15.41
C LEU A 107 -1.83 5.97 16.08
N ASP A 108 -3.04 6.03 16.61
CA ASP A 108 -3.77 4.87 17.13
C ASP A 108 -5.21 4.88 16.58
N ALA A 109 -6.03 3.94 17.03
CA ALA A 109 -7.45 3.90 16.65
C ALA A 109 -8.21 5.20 16.99
N TYR A 110 -7.81 5.92 18.04
CA TYR A 110 -8.48 7.15 18.48
C TYR A 110 -8.18 8.31 17.53
N ALA A 111 -6.96 8.40 17.00
CA ALA A 111 -6.64 9.38 15.96
C ALA A 111 -7.55 9.25 14.73
N LEU A 112 -8.00 8.04 14.40
CA LEU A 112 -8.95 7.83 13.30
C LEU A 112 -10.34 8.39 13.64
N ALA A 113 -10.82 8.17 14.86
CA ALA A 113 -12.09 8.73 15.32
C ALA A 113 -12.05 10.26 15.45
N GLU A 114 -10.95 10.81 15.95
CA GLU A 114 -10.80 12.24 16.26
C GLU A 114 -10.43 13.10 15.04
N HIS A 115 -9.79 12.50 14.03
CA HIS A 115 -9.24 13.26 12.90
C HIS A 115 -9.59 12.70 11.53
N LEU A 116 -9.44 11.39 11.30
CA LEU A 116 -9.72 10.81 9.97
C LEU A 116 -11.21 10.89 9.64
N VAL A 117 -12.07 10.37 10.53
CA VAL A 117 -13.52 10.31 10.33
C VAL A 117 -14.13 11.70 10.11
N PRO A 118 -13.81 12.73 10.92
CA PRO A 118 -14.24 14.09 10.64
C PRO A 118 -13.79 14.59 9.25
N ASP A 119 -12.52 14.42 8.88
CA ASP A 119 -11.99 14.84 7.57
C ASP A 119 -12.76 14.18 6.39
N LEU A 120 -13.13 12.90 6.53
CA LEU A 120 -13.90 12.18 5.50
C LEU A 120 -15.35 12.70 5.36
N MET A 121 -15.91 13.25 6.43
CA MET A 121 -17.33 13.62 6.52
C MET A 121 -17.61 15.11 6.35
N THR A 122 -16.65 16.00 6.61
CA THR A 122 -16.93 17.44 6.70
C THR A 122 -16.15 18.30 5.72
N GLU A 123 -15.11 17.78 5.09
CA GLU A 123 -14.22 18.57 4.23
C GLU A 123 -14.38 18.16 2.75
N PRO A 124 -15.16 18.91 1.93
CA PRO A 124 -15.26 18.66 0.50
C PRO A 124 -13.91 18.83 -0.20
N ARG A 125 -13.62 17.94 -1.14
CA ARG A 125 -12.39 17.96 -1.95
C ARG A 125 -12.72 17.52 -3.37
N TRP A 126 -11.86 17.88 -4.31
CA TRP A 126 -11.92 17.30 -5.65
C TRP A 126 -11.70 15.78 -5.58
N ILE A 127 -12.67 15.01 -6.09
CA ILE A 127 -12.61 13.55 -6.19
C ILE A 127 -12.48 13.17 -7.67
N PRO A 128 -11.32 12.62 -8.12
CA PRO A 128 -11.06 12.34 -9.54
C PRO A 128 -12.13 11.48 -10.21
N GLU A 129 -12.47 10.34 -9.62
CA GLU A 129 -13.45 9.41 -10.20
C GLU A 129 -14.90 9.92 -10.20
N LEU A 130 -15.23 10.93 -9.39
CA LEU A 130 -16.53 11.58 -9.44
C LEU A 130 -16.53 12.79 -10.37
N GLU A 131 -15.35 13.25 -10.77
CA GLU A 131 -15.13 14.51 -11.49
C GLU A 131 -15.85 15.71 -10.84
N ALA A 132 -15.87 15.72 -9.51
CA ALA A 132 -16.62 16.70 -8.74
C ALA A 132 -15.95 17.01 -7.40
N GLU A 133 -16.27 18.19 -6.85
CA GLU A 133 -16.05 18.45 -5.43
C GLU A 133 -17.10 17.69 -4.62
N ALA A 134 -16.65 16.82 -3.73
CA ALA A 134 -17.50 16.00 -2.88
C ALA A 134 -16.79 15.67 -1.57
N LEU A 135 -17.55 15.22 -0.58
CA LEU A 135 -16.97 14.58 0.60
C LEU A 135 -16.27 13.28 0.17
N PRO A 136 -15.04 12.99 0.64
CA PRO A 136 -14.38 11.72 0.39
C PRO A 136 -15.30 10.52 0.66
N LEU A 137 -16.10 10.60 1.74
CA LEU A 137 -17.07 9.58 2.12
C LEU A 137 -17.99 9.14 0.97
N HIS A 138 -18.38 10.02 0.04
CA HIS A 138 -19.28 9.64 -1.04
C HIS A 138 -18.64 8.65 -2.01
N ARG A 139 -17.33 8.77 -2.23
CA ARG A 139 -16.59 7.86 -3.10
C ARG A 139 -16.35 6.53 -2.40
N LEU A 140 -15.82 6.54 -1.18
CA LEU A 140 -15.21 5.37 -0.55
C LEU A 140 -16.08 4.10 -0.62
N PHE A 141 -15.43 2.93 -0.71
CA PHE A 141 -16.14 1.67 -0.65
C PHE A 141 -16.80 1.44 0.72
N LEU A 142 -17.67 0.42 0.79
CA LEU A 142 -18.52 0.17 1.95
C LEU A 142 -17.70 -0.15 3.21
N ALA A 143 -16.53 -0.77 3.05
CA ALA A 143 -15.64 -1.10 4.15
C ALA A 143 -15.09 0.16 4.83
N GLU A 144 -14.73 1.19 4.09
CA GLU A 144 -14.22 2.45 4.63
C GLU A 144 -15.37 3.31 5.18
N LYS A 145 -16.54 3.27 4.53
CA LYS A 145 -17.78 3.87 5.06
C LYS A 145 -18.15 3.32 6.45
N TRP A 146 -17.70 2.10 6.77
CA TRP A 146 -17.87 1.51 8.09
C TRP A 146 -17.21 2.33 9.20
N LEU A 147 -16.06 2.98 8.95
CA LEU A 147 -15.42 3.88 9.92
C LEU A 147 -16.42 4.94 10.39
N VAL A 148 -17.08 5.60 9.45
CA VAL A 148 -18.10 6.61 9.74
C VAL A 148 -19.31 5.99 10.44
N ALA A 149 -19.82 4.87 9.92
CA ALA A 149 -20.98 4.20 10.51
C ALA A 149 -20.73 3.79 11.98
N ARG A 150 -19.54 3.29 12.32
CA ARG A 150 -19.23 2.78 13.66
C ARG A 150 -18.75 3.84 14.62
N LEU A 151 -17.88 4.74 14.18
CA LEU A 151 -17.25 5.74 15.05
C LEU A 151 -18.16 6.96 15.22
N ALA A 152 -18.66 7.53 14.13
CA ALA A 152 -19.45 8.75 14.18
C ALA A 152 -20.90 8.52 14.61
N TYR A 153 -21.53 7.45 14.12
CA TYR A 153 -22.95 7.18 14.38
C TYR A 153 -23.18 6.03 15.36
N GLY A 154 -22.32 5.01 15.33
CA GLY A 154 -22.41 3.86 16.22
C GLY A 154 -21.77 4.09 17.59
N HIS A 155 -20.96 5.14 17.74
CA HIS A 155 -20.18 5.45 18.95
C HIS A 155 -19.46 4.23 19.55
N ALA A 156 -19.01 3.32 18.69
CA ALA A 156 -18.23 2.16 19.11
C ALA A 156 -16.87 2.60 19.67
N ASP A 157 -16.30 1.82 20.59
CA ASP A 157 -14.91 2.03 21.01
C ASP A 157 -14.00 1.95 19.77
N PRO A 158 -13.13 2.95 19.52
CA PRO A 158 -12.27 2.95 18.35
C PRO A 158 -11.42 1.70 18.19
N ARG A 159 -10.96 1.05 19.27
CA ARG A 159 -10.12 -0.16 19.19
C ARG A 159 -10.87 -1.39 18.67
N GLU A 160 -12.20 -1.37 18.74
CA GLU A 160 -13.08 -2.47 18.36
C GLU A 160 -14.00 -2.11 17.18
N ALA A 161 -13.92 -0.89 16.66
CA ALA A 161 -14.88 -0.40 15.66
C ALA A 161 -14.83 -1.20 14.36
N GLY A 162 -13.66 -1.75 13.99
CA GLY A 162 -13.49 -2.62 12.82
C GLY A 162 -14.13 -4.01 12.93
N VAL A 163 -14.57 -4.42 14.13
CA VAL A 163 -15.30 -5.69 14.30
C VAL A 163 -16.67 -5.62 13.64
N GLY A 164 -17.01 -6.66 12.88
CA GLY A 164 -18.26 -6.75 12.12
C GLY A 164 -18.20 -6.11 10.72
N ASN A 165 -17.06 -5.50 10.35
CA ASN A 165 -16.88 -4.97 9.01
C ASN A 165 -16.75 -6.08 7.95
N ILE A 166 -16.89 -5.66 6.70
CA ILE A 166 -16.55 -6.39 5.49
C ILE A 166 -15.03 -6.60 5.46
N VAL A 167 -14.56 -7.83 5.67
CA VAL A 167 -13.11 -8.10 5.72
C VAL A 167 -12.53 -8.04 4.30
N ASN A 168 -11.75 -7.02 4.00
CA ASN A 168 -11.11 -6.79 2.69
C ASN A 168 -9.74 -6.10 2.87
N CYS A 169 -9.11 -5.73 1.75
CA CYS A 169 -7.85 -4.97 1.69
C CYS A 169 -7.96 -3.51 2.13
N GLY A 170 -9.16 -3.00 2.44
CA GLY A 170 -9.45 -1.58 2.61
C GLY A 170 -8.59 -0.85 3.63
N ALA A 171 -8.18 -1.51 4.72
CA ALA A 171 -7.22 -0.93 5.67
C ALA A 171 -5.77 -1.03 5.17
N ALA A 172 -5.42 -2.08 4.43
CA ALA A 172 -4.07 -2.29 3.93
C ALA A 172 -3.71 -1.32 2.80
N MET A 173 -4.64 -1.05 1.87
CA MET A 173 -4.37 -0.23 0.67
C MET A 173 -3.83 1.18 0.99
N TYR A 174 -4.17 1.74 2.16
CA TYR A 174 -3.69 3.07 2.57
C TYR A 174 -2.66 3.06 3.70
N MET A 175 -2.10 1.91 4.08
CA MET A 175 -1.23 1.81 5.27
C MET A 175 0.24 2.15 5.02
N ALA A 176 0.63 2.46 3.78
CA ALA A 176 1.99 2.87 3.45
C ALA A 176 2.53 4.03 4.34
N PRO A 177 1.75 5.09 4.67
CA PRO A 177 2.22 6.15 5.55
C PRO A 177 2.67 5.66 6.93
N VAL A 178 2.02 4.65 7.51
CA VAL A 178 2.43 4.09 8.82
C VAL A 178 3.79 3.41 8.71
N GLY A 179 4.01 2.63 7.66
CA GLY A 179 5.33 2.03 7.40
C GLY A 179 6.43 3.07 7.17
N LEU A 180 6.10 4.17 6.48
CA LEU A 180 7.04 5.27 6.20
C LEU A 180 7.36 6.13 7.43
N VAL A 181 6.43 6.29 8.37
CA VAL A 181 6.69 6.95 9.66
C VAL A 181 7.60 6.09 10.53
N ASN A 182 7.47 4.77 10.46
CA ASN A 182 8.34 3.80 11.14
C ASN A 182 9.48 3.30 10.24
N ALA A 183 10.06 4.19 9.41
CA ALA A 183 11.08 3.80 8.45
C ALA A 183 12.23 3.00 9.11
N ALA A 184 12.56 1.85 8.50
CA ALA A 184 13.53 0.86 8.99
C ALA A 184 13.18 0.16 10.33
N ASP A 185 11.96 0.29 10.85
CA ASP A 185 11.46 -0.48 12.00
C ASP A 185 10.14 -1.23 11.67
N PRO A 186 10.24 -2.44 11.07
CA PRO A 186 9.07 -3.22 10.70
C PRO A 186 8.18 -3.64 11.88
N ARG A 187 8.74 -3.77 13.09
CA ARG A 187 7.97 -4.21 14.26
C ARG A 187 7.14 -3.08 14.83
N ALA A 188 7.71 -1.87 14.92
CA ALA A 188 6.97 -0.68 15.30
C ALA A 188 5.86 -0.36 14.29
N ALA A 189 6.17 -0.44 12.98
CA ALA A 189 5.21 -0.26 11.91
C ALA A 189 4.02 -1.23 12.02
N TYR A 190 4.30 -2.51 12.25
CA TYR A 190 3.26 -3.53 12.44
C TYR A 190 2.36 -3.22 13.64
N ALA A 191 2.95 -2.82 14.77
CA ALA A 191 2.20 -2.54 16.00
C ALA A 191 1.30 -1.30 15.84
N GLU A 192 1.82 -0.20 15.30
CA GLU A 192 1.04 1.01 15.05
C GLU A 192 -0.08 0.74 14.05
N ALA A 193 0.22 0.08 12.92
CA ALA A 193 -0.78 -0.24 11.91
C ALA A 193 -1.87 -1.18 12.43
N LEU A 194 -1.56 -2.11 13.33
CA LEU A 194 -2.59 -2.91 13.98
C LEU A 194 -3.49 -2.06 14.88
N ASP A 195 -2.96 -1.12 15.66
CA ASP A 195 -3.80 -0.23 16.48
C ASP A 195 -4.69 0.63 15.59
N VAL A 196 -4.09 1.37 14.66
CA VAL A 196 -4.77 2.20 13.66
C VAL A 196 -5.86 1.40 12.93
N ALA A 197 -5.52 0.25 12.35
CA ALA A 197 -6.49 -0.57 11.61
C ALA A 197 -7.60 -1.16 12.50
N GLY A 198 -7.45 -1.19 13.82
CA GLY A 198 -8.50 -1.65 14.75
C GLY A 198 -9.80 -0.84 14.64
N ALA A 199 -9.70 0.43 14.24
CA ALA A 199 -10.84 1.29 13.97
C ALA A 199 -11.60 0.94 12.68
N HIS A 200 -10.91 0.35 11.70
CA HIS A 200 -11.43 0.12 10.36
C HIS A 200 -11.75 -1.36 10.11
N GLN A 201 -10.81 -2.25 10.40
CA GLN A 201 -10.84 -3.64 9.98
C GLN A 201 -10.69 -4.61 11.16
N SER A 202 -11.01 -5.87 10.88
CA SER A 202 -10.77 -6.99 11.79
C SER A 202 -10.21 -8.20 11.03
N SER A 203 -9.85 -9.26 11.75
CA SER A 203 -9.39 -10.51 11.15
C SER A 203 -8.22 -10.30 10.16
N TYR A 204 -8.17 -11.05 9.06
CA TYR A 204 -7.09 -10.99 8.09
C TYR A 204 -6.98 -9.65 7.34
N GLY A 205 -8.03 -8.83 7.33
CA GLY A 205 -7.97 -7.45 6.81
C GLY A 205 -7.14 -6.53 7.71
N ARG A 206 -7.31 -6.64 9.03
CA ARG A 206 -6.48 -5.92 10.02
C ARG A 206 -5.04 -6.45 10.03
N GLU A 207 -4.89 -7.77 10.00
CA GLU A 207 -3.60 -8.43 9.92
C GLU A 207 -2.80 -7.94 8.71
N ALA A 208 -3.41 -7.94 7.52
CA ALA A 208 -2.73 -7.52 6.30
C ALA A 208 -2.32 -6.05 6.32
N ALA A 209 -3.10 -5.17 6.95
CA ALA A 209 -2.71 -3.77 7.12
C ALA A 209 -1.44 -3.63 7.98
N GLY A 210 -1.36 -4.40 9.08
CA GLY A 210 -0.16 -4.49 9.90
C GLY A 210 1.05 -5.01 9.12
N VAL A 211 0.89 -6.13 8.40
CA VAL A 211 1.97 -6.74 7.63
C VAL A 211 2.45 -5.84 6.50
N PHE A 212 1.54 -5.17 5.79
CA PHE A 212 1.90 -4.23 4.73
C PHE A 212 2.67 -3.02 5.26
N ALA A 213 2.28 -2.45 6.41
CA ALA A 213 3.06 -1.39 7.04
C ALA A 213 4.48 -1.85 7.40
N ALA A 214 4.61 -3.07 7.94
CA ALA A 214 5.91 -3.68 8.22
C ALA A 214 6.76 -3.86 6.95
N ALA A 215 6.12 -4.27 5.85
CA ALA A 215 6.77 -4.43 4.55
C ALA A 215 7.33 -3.11 4.03
N VAL A 216 6.52 -2.04 4.09
CA VAL A 216 6.93 -0.69 3.68
C VAL A 216 8.08 -0.17 4.56
N ALA A 217 7.99 -0.34 5.89
CA ALA A 217 9.08 0.02 6.79
C ALA A 217 10.37 -0.75 6.47
N ALA A 218 10.29 -2.05 6.21
CA ALA A 218 11.44 -2.87 5.82
C ALA A 218 12.06 -2.40 4.50
N ALA A 219 11.23 -2.04 3.51
CA ALA A 219 11.67 -1.56 2.20
C ALA A 219 12.48 -0.25 2.28
N THR A 220 12.30 0.54 3.34
CA THR A 220 13.05 1.79 3.53
C THR A 220 14.45 1.61 4.13
N ALA A 221 14.83 0.39 4.55
CA ALA A 221 16.16 0.14 5.10
C ALA A 221 17.25 0.37 4.02
N PRO A 222 18.47 0.82 4.41
CA PRO A 222 19.53 1.19 3.46
C PRO A 222 19.85 0.13 2.40
N ASP A 223 19.87 -1.15 2.78
CA ASP A 223 20.21 -2.30 1.92
C ASP A 223 19.00 -3.22 1.69
N ALA A 224 17.79 -2.68 1.78
CA ALA A 224 16.58 -3.46 1.59
C ALA A 224 16.51 -4.09 0.20
N THR A 225 16.12 -5.36 0.17
CA THR A 225 15.82 -6.15 -1.03
C THR A 225 14.39 -6.70 -0.96
N PRO A 226 13.80 -7.15 -2.09
CA PRO A 226 12.52 -7.88 -2.06
C PRO A 226 12.52 -9.02 -1.03
N ASP A 227 13.60 -9.81 -0.95
CA ASP A 227 13.73 -10.91 0.02
C ASP A 227 13.69 -10.41 1.47
N SER A 228 14.38 -9.29 1.77
CA SER A 228 14.37 -8.71 3.12
C SER A 228 12.97 -8.20 3.52
N VAL A 229 12.20 -7.69 2.55
CA VAL A 229 10.82 -7.25 2.75
C VAL A 229 9.92 -8.45 3.03
N VAL A 230 10.03 -9.52 2.24
CA VAL A 230 9.29 -10.78 2.48
C VAL A 230 9.65 -11.38 3.84
N ALA A 231 10.94 -11.39 4.21
CA ALA A 231 11.39 -11.87 5.51
C ALA A 231 10.78 -11.07 6.67
N ALA A 232 10.69 -9.75 6.54
CA ALA A 232 10.01 -8.89 7.53
C ALA A 232 8.52 -9.20 7.62
N CYS A 233 7.84 -9.41 6.49
CA CYS A 233 6.44 -9.83 6.45
C CYS A 233 6.23 -11.17 7.17
N LEU A 234 7.07 -12.16 6.87
CA LEU A 234 7.02 -13.47 7.52
C LEU A 234 7.38 -13.38 9.01
N ALA A 235 8.17 -12.42 9.46
CA ALA A 235 8.47 -12.26 10.89
C ALA A 235 7.27 -11.71 11.69
N THR A 236 6.43 -10.89 11.07
CA THR A 236 5.29 -10.25 11.74
C THR A 236 3.99 -11.04 11.54
N ALA A 237 3.72 -11.47 10.30
CA ALA A 237 2.46 -12.09 9.89
C ALA A 237 2.09 -13.34 10.69
N LYS A 238 0.79 -13.48 10.92
CA LYS A 238 0.14 -14.59 11.61
C LYS A 238 -0.79 -15.39 10.70
N ASP A 239 -1.03 -16.63 11.10
CA ASP A 239 -2.06 -17.53 10.58
C ASP A 239 -2.15 -17.61 9.03
N GLY A 240 -3.35 -17.50 8.47
CA GLY A 240 -3.63 -17.58 7.04
C GLY A 240 -2.88 -16.55 6.20
N THR A 241 -2.77 -15.30 6.68
CA THR A 241 -1.97 -14.25 6.02
C THR A 241 -0.50 -14.67 5.88
N ARG A 242 0.11 -15.18 6.96
CA ARG A 242 1.48 -15.69 6.91
C ARG A 242 1.64 -16.81 5.89
N THR A 243 0.71 -17.76 5.91
CA THR A 243 0.78 -18.97 5.08
C THR A 243 0.61 -18.62 3.59
N ALA A 244 -0.30 -17.69 3.28
CA ALA A 244 -0.51 -17.18 1.93
C ALA A 244 0.75 -16.47 1.41
N ILE A 245 1.37 -15.60 2.20
CA ILE A 245 2.62 -14.91 1.82
C ILE A 245 3.73 -15.92 1.54
N GLU A 246 3.93 -16.89 2.43
CA GLU A 246 4.95 -17.93 2.26
C GLU A 246 4.75 -18.70 0.95
N LYS A 247 3.53 -19.18 0.68
CA LYS A 247 3.23 -19.99 -0.50
C LYS A 247 3.32 -19.21 -1.80
N VAL A 248 2.85 -17.95 -1.81
CA VAL A 248 2.92 -17.11 -3.00
C VAL A 248 4.37 -16.73 -3.30
N CYS A 249 5.17 -16.37 -2.29
CA CYS A 249 6.58 -16.01 -2.49
C CYS A 249 7.44 -17.24 -2.87
N GLU A 250 7.15 -18.43 -2.32
CA GLU A 250 7.82 -19.68 -2.73
C GLU A 250 7.62 -19.96 -4.22
N VAL A 251 6.40 -19.76 -4.74
CA VAL A 251 6.12 -19.89 -6.17
C VAL A 251 6.77 -18.76 -6.98
N ALA A 252 6.74 -17.53 -6.47
CA ALA A 252 7.32 -16.36 -7.13
C ALA A 252 8.81 -16.53 -7.45
N CYS A 253 9.59 -17.15 -6.56
CA CYS A 253 11.03 -17.42 -6.77
C CYS A 253 11.35 -18.28 -8.00
N GLY A 254 10.36 -18.93 -8.61
CA GLY A 254 10.53 -19.73 -9.83
C GLY A 254 10.38 -18.93 -11.13
N TYR A 255 10.16 -17.61 -11.07
CA TYR A 255 9.87 -16.76 -12.21
C TYR A 255 10.68 -15.47 -12.19
N ASP A 256 11.16 -15.05 -13.36
CA ASP A 256 11.89 -13.78 -13.57
C ASP A 256 11.08 -12.78 -14.43
N GLU A 257 9.89 -13.17 -14.89
CA GLU A 257 8.96 -12.34 -15.67
C GLU A 257 7.54 -12.49 -15.14
N PHE A 258 6.76 -11.40 -15.11
CA PHE A 258 5.43 -11.42 -14.51
C PHE A 258 4.41 -12.18 -15.37
N GLU A 259 4.51 -12.14 -16.70
CA GLU A 259 3.54 -12.78 -17.60
C GLU A 259 3.39 -14.30 -17.35
N PRO A 260 4.46 -15.10 -17.27
CA PRO A 260 4.35 -16.52 -16.93
C PRO A 260 3.95 -16.77 -15.47
N ALA A 261 4.14 -15.80 -14.57
CA ALA A 261 3.83 -15.92 -13.15
C ALA A 261 2.35 -15.69 -12.80
N LEU A 262 1.56 -15.02 -13.67
CA LEU A 262 0.16 -14.64 -13.37
C LEU A 262 -0.70 -15.83 -12.88
N GLY A 263 -0.74 -16.91 -13.66
CA GLY A 263 -1.49 -18.12 -13.33
C GLY A 263 -0.96 -18.85 -12.08
N PRO A 264 0.36 -19.14 -12.02
CA PRO A 264 1.00 -19.74 -10.84
C PRO A 264 0.76 -18.97 -9.53
N LEU A 265 0.90 -17.65 -9.51
CA LEU A 265 0.64 -16.85 -8.31
C LEU A 265 -0.84 -16.89 -7.92
N ARG A 266 -1.75 -16.88 -8.90
CA ARG A 266 -3.18 -17.07 -8.64
C ARG A 266 -3.48 -18.44 -8.03
N ALA A 267 -2.87 -19.50 -8.55
CA ALA A 267 -3.02 -20.84 -8.00
C ALA A 267 -2.47 -20.95 -6.56
N ALA A 268 -1.36 -20.26 -6.27
CA ALA A 268 -0.73 -20.27 -4.95
C ALA A 268 -1.58 -19.57 -3.87
N VAL A 269 -2.22 -18.45 -4.20
CA VAL A 269 -3.03 -17.69 -3.23
C VAL A 269 -4.46 -18.22 -3.10
N ALA A 270 -4.97 -18.94 -4.11
CA ALA A 270 -6.36 -19.41 -4.17
C ALA A 270 -6.86 -20.19 -2.93
N PRO A 271 -6.06 -21.05 -2.26
CA PRO A 271 -6.51 -21.74 -1.05
C PRO A 271 -6.78 -20.82 0.16
N TYR A 272 -6.25 -19.59 0.11
CA TYR A 272 -6.32 -18.61 1.20
C TYR A 272 -7.23 -17.42 0.86
N ASP A 273 -7.71 -17.33 -0.38
CA ASP A 273 -8.62 -16.30 -0.86
C ASP A 273 -10.09 -16.68 -0.57
N THR A 274 -10.85 -15.76 0.01
CA THR A 274 -12.28 -15.97 0.28
C THR A 274 -13.22 -15.48 -0.83
N VAL A 275 -12.76 -14.61 -1.73
CA VAL A 275 -13.56 -14.06 -2.83
C VAL A 275 -13.95 -15.17 -3.79
N GLY A 276 -13.04 -16.10 -4.07
CA GLY A 276 -13.29 -17.25 -4.94
C GLY A 276 -12.86 -17.00 -6.40
N PRO A 277 -13.15 -17.95 -7.30
CA PRO A 277 -12.62 -17.93 -8.67
C PRO A 277 -13.19 -16.81 -9.53
N ASP A 278 -14.48 -16.49 -9.38
CA ASP A 278 -15.13 -15.34 -10.03
C ASP A 278 -15.17 -14.16 -9.07
N TYR A 279 -14.30 -13.18 -9.30
CA TYR A 279 -14.20 -11.98 -8.48
C TYR A 279 -15.53 -11.19 -8.41
N ARG A 280 -16.34 -11.22 -9.48
CA ARG A 280 -17.61 -10.49 -9.54
C ARG A 280 -18.81 -11.30 -9.06
N ALA A 281 -18.62 -12.57 -8.75
CA ALA A 281 -19.60 -13.42 -8.06
C ALA A 281 -18.96 -14.04 -6.80
N PRO A 282 -18.71 -13.23 -5.74
CA PRO A 282 -17.97 -13.70 -4.58
C PRO A 282 -18.62 -14.91 -3.90
N SER A 283 -17.77 -15.80 -3.38
CA SER A 283 -18.21 -16.98 -2.65
C SER A 283 -18.98 -16.63 -1.38
N LEU A 284 -19.72 -17.59 -0.81
CA LEU A 284 -20.40 -17.39 0.49
C LEU A 284 -19.44 -17.08 1.64
N ALA A 285 -18.18 -17.51 1.53
CA ALA A 285 -17.14 -17.24 2.52
C ALA A 285 -16.49 -15.85 2.35
N ALA A 286 -16.74 -15.18 1.23
CA ALA A 286 -16.12 -13.89 0.89
C ALA A 286 -16.35 -12.86 1.99
N ARG A 287 -15.29 -12.14 2.33
CA ARG A 287 -15.30 -10.99 3.24
C ARG A 287 -15.73 -11.30 4.67
N ARG A 288 -15.73 -12.59 5.05
CA ARG A 288 -16.00 -13.03 6.43
C ARG A 288 -14.70 -13.19 7.21
N PRO A 289 -14.71 -12.95 8.54
CA PRO A 289 -13.56 -13.24 9.38
C PRO A 289 -13.09 -14.69 9.29
N SER A 290 -11.77 -14.88 9.29
CA SER A 290 -11.14 -16.20 9.32
C SER A 290 -9.72 -16.10 9.86
N ARG A 291 -9.22 -17.21 10.43
CA ARG A 291 -7.79 -17.39 10.71
C ARG A 291 -7.07 -18.19 9.63
N LEU A 292 -7.80 -18.81 8.70
CA LEU A 292 -7.21 -19.65 7.65
C LEU A 292 -6.94 -18.90 6.35
N HIS A 293 -7.50 -17.71 6.20
CA HIS A 293 -7.51 -16.94 4.95
C HIS A 293 -6.68 -15.67 5.06
N SER A 294 -6.44 -15.04 3.91
CA SER A 294 -5.76 -13.76 3.72
C SER A 294 -6.61 -12.86 2.83
N ILE A 295 -6.32 -11.56 2.83
CA ILE A 295 -6.63 -10.74 1.66
C ILE A 295 -5.72 -11.21 0.51
N GLU A 296 -6.22 -11.26 -0.71
CA GLU A 296 -5.46 -11.75 -1.88
C GLU A 296 -4.32 -10.80 -2.23
N GLU A 297 -4.53 -9.52 -1.99
CA GLU A 297 -3.79 -8.43 -2.61
C GLU A 297 -2.37 -8.37 -2.10
N LEU A 298 -2.18 -8.49 -0.78
CA LEU A 298 -0.88 -8.40 -0.15
C LEU A 298 0.08 -9.54 -0.54
N PRO A 299 -0.29 -10.84 -0.45
CA PRO A 299 0.54 -11.92 -0.94
C PRO A 299 0.90 -11.79 -2.42
N VAL A 300 -0.06 -11.40 -3.27
CA VAL A 300 0.19 -11.24 -4.71
C VAL A 300 1.11 -10.06 -5.01
N ALA A 301 0.94 -8.92 -4.33
CA ALA A 301 1.83 -7.77 -4.46
C ALA A 301 3.27 -8.12 -4.06
N LEU A 302 3.46 -8.89 -2.99
CA LEU A 302 4.77 -9.40 -2.58
C LEU A 302 5.34 -10.40 -3.60
N GLY A 303 4.49 -11.29 -4.13
CA GLY A 303 4.88 -12.18 -5.22
C GLY A 303 5.36 -11.43 -6.45
N MET A 304 4.63 -10.39 -6.88
CA MET A 304 5.03 -9.54 -8.02
C MET A 304 6.33 -8.79 -7.74
N LEU A 305 6.53 -8.31 -6.51
CA LEU A 305 7.78 -7.68 -6.09
C LEU A 305 8.98 -8.63 -6.22
N VAL A 306 8.81 -9.90 -5.82
CA VAL A 306 9.84 -10.94 -5.92
C VAL A 306 10.11 -11.30 -7.37
N VAL A 307 9.08 -11.64 -8.16
CA VAL A 307 9.22 -11.99 -9.59
C VAL A 307 9.95 -10.89 -10.36
N CYS A 308 9.68 -9.63 -10.04
CA CYS A 308 10.24 -8.50 -10.75
C CYS A 308 11.57 -7.98 -10.16
N GLY A 309 12.13 -8.65 -9.16
CA GLY A 309 13.37 -8.22 -8.50
C GLY A 309 13.30 -6.80 -7.91
N GLY A 310 12.11 -6.34 -7.53
CA GLY A 310 11.87 -4.98 -7.05
C GLY A 310 11.80 -3.90 -8.15
N ASP A 311 11.80 -4.25 -9.44
CA ASP A 311 11.56 -3.29 -10.52
C ASP A 311 10.13 -2.75 -10.46
N TYR A 312 9.99 -1.44 -10.28
CA TYR A 312 8.72 -0.76 -10.13
C TYR A 312 7.79 -0.98 -11.34
N ARG A 313 8.33 -0.80 -12.55
CA ARG A 313 7.52 -0.85 -13.77
C ARG A 313 6.98 -2.27 -13.98
N GLN A 314 7.82 -3.29 -13.83
CA GLN A 314 7.42 -4.68 -13.98
C GLN A 314 6.45 -5.10 -12.87
N ALA A 315 6.74 -4.78 -11.60
CA ALA A 315 5.89 -5.16 -10.48
C ALA A 315 4.48 -4.56 -10.57
N VAL A 316 4.38 -3.26 -10.94
CA VAL A 316 3.09 -2.59 -11.15
C VAL A 316 2.36 -3.16 -12.36
N LEU A 317 3.02 -3.32 -13.51
CA LEU A 317 2.35 -3.88 -14.70
C LEU A 317 1.92 -5.34 -14.48
N GLY A 318 2.71 -6.13 -13.75
CA GLY A 318 2.34 -7.49 -13.35
C GLY A 318 1.10 -7.49 -12.47
N SER A 319 1.04 -6.60 -11.49
CA SER A 319 -0.11 -6.41 -10.61
C SER A 319 -1.37 -5.98 -11.38
N VAL A 320 -1.23 -5.04 -12.32
CA VAL A 320 -2.34 -4.57 -13.17
C VAL A 320 -2.88 -5.69 -14.06
N ASN A 321 -1.98 -6.45 -14.70
CA ASN A 321 -2.36 -7.53 -15.61
C ASN A 321 -2.76 -8.84 -14.90
N TYR A 322 -2.51 -8.95 -13.59
CA TYR A 322 -3.09 -9.99 -12.75
C TYR A 322 -4.62 -9.87 -12.66
N GLY A 323 -5.14 -8.65 -12.76
CA GLY A 323 -6.57 -8.37 -12.69
C GLY A 323 -7.13 -8.53 -11.27
N ARG A 324 -8.43 -8.81 -11.15
CA ARG A 324 -9.15 -8.88 -9.86
C ARG A 324 -9.01 -7.53 -9.12
N ASP A 325 -8.59 -7.48 -7.87
CA ASP A 325 -8.44 -6.22 -7.11
C ASP A 325 -7.11 -5.48 -7.46
N CYS A 326 -6.85 -5.31 -8.76
CA CYS A 326 -5.51 -4.97 -9.24
C CYS A 326 -5.07 -3.52 -9.00
N ASP A 327 -5.99 -2.57 -8.75
CA ASP A 327 -5.63 -1.26 -8.22
C ASP A 327 -4.95 -1.41 -6.87
N SER A 328 -5.56 -2.11 -5.91
CA SER A 328 -4.97 -2.35 -4.59
C SER A 328 -3.69 -3.21 -4.63
N ILE A 329 -3.62 -4.23 -5.48
CA ILE A 329 -2.37 -4.99 -5.68
C ILE A 329 -1.26 -4.08 -6.20
N ALA A 330 -1.56 -3.26 -7.23
CA ALA A 330 -0.60 -2.35 -7.83
C ALA A 330 -0.20 -1.20 -6.90
N THR A 331 -1.11 -0.70 -6.07
CA THR A 331 -0.85 0.25 -4.97
C THR A 331 0.20 -0.33 -4.03
N MET A 332 -0.01 -1.55 -3.54
CA MET A 332 0.91 -2.19 -2.58
C MET A 332 2.27 -2.50 -3.23
N ALA A 333 2.28 -3.10 -4.43
CA ALA A 333 3.52 -3.40 -5.15
C ALA A 333 4.30 -2.12 -5.49
N GLY A 334 3.60 -1.08 -5.93
CA GLY A 334 4.18 0.22 -6.27
C GLY A 334 4.76 0.94 -5.04
N ALA A 335 4.09 0.87 -3.89
CA ALA A 335 4.61 1.40 -2.64
C ALA A 335 5.91 0.72 -2.22
N LEU A 336 5.97 -0.62 -2.30
CA LEU A 336 7.14 -1.39 -1.91
C LEU A 336 8.32 -1.17 -2.85
N ALA A 337 8.11 -1.29 -4.16
CA ALA A 337 9.17 -1.04 -5.15
C ALA A 337 9.68 0.40 -5.09
N GLY A 338 8.79 1.37 -4.89
CA GLY A 338 9.15 2.78 -4.69
C GLY A 338 9.95 3.02 -3.40
N ALA A 339 9.58 2.38 -2.28
CA ALA A 339 10.31 2.46 -1.02
C ALA A 339 11.71 1.82 -1.10
N LEU A 340 11.86 0.74 -1.87
CA LEU A 340 13.14 0.11 -2.21
C LEU A 340 14.04 1.03 -3.07
N GLY A 341 13.49 2.11 -3.62
CA GLY A 341 14.23 3.08 -4.44
C GLY A 341 14.15 2.82 -5.94
N SER A 342 13.28 1.90 -6.39
CA SER A 342 13.04 1.71 -7.82
C SER A 342 12.31 2.92 -8.41
N PRO A 343 12.77 3.48 -9.54
CA PRO A 343 12.23 4.74 -10.06
C PRO A 343 10.82 4.56 -10.63
N VAL A 344 9.90 5.41 -10.18
CA VAL A 344 8.56 5.54 -10.78
C VAL A 344 8.68 6.25 -12.14
N PRO A 345 8.13 5.71 -13.24
CA PRO A 345 8.15 6.38 -14.54
C PRO A 345 7.54 7.79 -14.45
N GLU A 346 8.37 8.80 -14.69
CA GLU A 346 7.97 10.21 -14.54
C GLU A 346 6.79 10.59 -15.45
N GLU A 347 6.75 10.00 -16.64
CA GLU A 347 5.65 10.15 -17.61
C GLU A 347 4.30 9.70 -17.02
N TRP A 348 4.28 8.60 -16.25
CA TRP A 348 3.08 8.11 -15.59
C TRP A 348 2.72 9.00 -14.41
N ALA A 349 3.68 9.30 -13.53
CA ALA A 349 3.44 10.16 -12.36
C ALA A 349 2.88 11.54 -12.74
N ARG A 350 3.47 12.20 -13.75
CA ARG A 350 2.99 13.50 -14.24
C ARG A 350 1.61 13.41 -14.89
N THR A 351 1.33 12.32 -15.62
CA THR A 351 0.02 12.12 -16.26
C THR A 351 -1.06 11.87 -15.21
N VAL A 352 -0.81 11.00 -14.23
CA VAL A 352 -1.73 10.71 -13.13
C VAL A 352 -1.99 11.97 -12.30
N ALA A 353 -0.96 12.72 -11.92
CA ALA A 353 -1.11 13.98 -11.18
C ALA A 353 -2.00 15.00 -11.94
N ARG A 354 -1.75 15.15 -13.24
CA ARG A 354 -2.52 16.07 -14.10
C ARG A 354 -3.96 15.62 -14.29
N ALA A 355 -4.19 14.35 -14.63
CA ALA A 355 -5.52 13.79 -14.88
C ALA A 355 -6.36 13.82 -13.59
N SER A 356 -5.78 13.37 -12.48
CA SER A 356 -6.44 13.40 -11.17
C SER A 356 -6.60 14.80 -10.60
N ARG A 357 -5.89 15.80 -11.13
CA ARG A 357 -5.81 17.17 -10.58
C ARG A 357 -5.36 17.17 -9.11
N LEU A 358 -4.39 16.32 -8.79
CA LEU A 358 -3.81 16.17 -7.45
C LEU A 358 -2.28 16.42 -7.48
N ASP A 359 -1.76 17.03 -6.40
CA ASP A 359 -0.31 17.07 -6.18
C ASP A 359 0.13 15.77 -5.48
N LEU A 360 0.83 14.91 -6.21
CA LEU A 360 1.31 13.62 -5.70
C LEU A 360 2.57 13.76 -4.85
N TRP A 361 3.33 14.85 -4.96
CA TRP A 361 4.61 15.03 -4.25
C TRP A 361 4.46 15.79 -2.93
N ARG A 362 3.47 16.67 -2.80
CA ARG A 362 3.23 17.42 -1.55
C ARG A 362 2.95 16.49 -0.36
N PRO A 363 2.09 15.46 -0.46
CA PRO A 363 1.89 14.52 0.64
C PRO A 363 3.19 13.83 1.07
N ALA A 364 4.05 13.46 0.12
CA ALA A 364 5.35 12.87 0.41
C ALA A 364 6.30 13.81 1.16
N ARG A 365 6.43 15.07 0.70
CA ARG A 365 7.24 16.09 1.41
C ARG A 365 6.71 16.35 2.82
N THR A 366 5.38 16.41 2.96
CA THR A 366 4.73 16.57 4.27
C THR A 366 5.07 15.40 5.19
N LEU A 367 4.87 14.16 4.72
CA LEU A 367 5.14 12.98 5.52
C LEU A 367 6.62 12.86 5.87
N ALA A 368 7.54 13.11 4.94
CA ALA A 368 8.98 13.08 5.21
C ALA A 368 9.43 14.09 6.29
N ARG A 369 8.75 15.23 6.40
CA ARG A 369 8.98 16.16 7.51
C ARG A 369 8.40 15.61 8.82
N VAL A 370 7.16 15.13 8.81
CA VAL A 370 6.52 14.54 9.99
C VAL A 370 7.30 13.34 10.53
N THR A 371 7.76 12.43 9.66
CA THR A 371 8.60 11.28 10.03
C THR A 371 9.85 11.70 10.79
N ARG A 372 10.54 12.77 10.35
CA ARG A 372 11.73 13.28 11.07
C ARG A 372 11.37 13.86 12.45
N GLU A 373 10.23 14.55 12.55
CA GLU A 373 9.72 15.08 13.82
C GLU A 373 9.36 13.96 14.80
N ILE A 374 8.68 12.92 14.33
CA ILE A 374 8.30 11.73 15.12
C ILE A 374 9.54 10.99 15.59
N PHE A 375 10.48 10.69 14.68
CA PHE A 375 11.74 10.02 15.04
C PHE A 375 12.52 10.77 16.14
N ALA A 376 12.57 12.11 16.08
CA ALA A 376 13.21 12.90 17.12
C ALA A 376 12.52 12.72 18.49
N ARG A 377 11.18 12.70 18.52
CA ARG A 377 10.40 12.42 19.75
C ARG A 377 10.64 11.00 20.26
N ASP A 378 10.74 10.02 19.38
CA ASP A 378 11.00 8.64 19.80
C ASP A 378 12.37 8.50 20.45
N VAL A 379 13.39 9.16 19.90
CA VAL A 379 14.72 9.22 20.51
C VAL A 379 14.66 9.86 21.90
N GLU A 380 13.91 10.94 22.07
CA GLU A 380 13.71 11.59 23.37
C GLU A 380 12.99 10.69 24.37
N ARG A 381 11.87 10.05 23.95
CA ARG A 381 11.08 9.12 24.77
C ARG A 381 11.92 7.91 25.20
N ARG A 382 12.67 7.32 24.27
CA ARG A 382 13.57 6.19 24.54
C ARG A 382 14.65 6.56 25.55
N ARG A 383 15.34 7.69 25.36
CA ARG A 383 16.36 8.18 26.31
C ARG A 383 15.77 8.49 27.69
N ALA A 384 14.55 9.02 27.75
CA ALA A 384 13.85 9.23 29.01
C ALA A 384 13.53 7.91 29.73
N HIS A 385 13.08 6.90 28.98
CA HIS A 385 12.87 5.55 29.49
C HIS A 385 14.16 4.92 30.00
N GLU A 386 15.25 4.97 29.23
CA GLU A 386 16.57 4.44 29.63
C GLU A 386 17.07 5.07 30.93
N ARG A 387 16.96 6.40 31.08
CA ARG A 387 17.30 7.10 32.34
C ARG A 387 16.45 6.64 33.51
N ALA A 388 15.15 6.51 33.31
CA ALA A 388 14.23 6.04 34.36
C ALA A 388 14.54 4.59 34.77
N PHE A 389 14.81 3.71 33.81
CA PHE A 389 15.16 2.32 34.06
C PHE A 389 16.51 2.17 34.78
N ALA A 390 17.52 2.94 34.39
CA ALA A 390 18.82 2.96 35.07
C ALA A 390 18.68 3.39 36.54
N ALA A 391 17.80 4.37 36.83
CA ALA A 391 17.53 4.81 38.19
C ALA A 391 16.88 3.72 39.09
N LEU A 392 16.27 2.68 38.49
CA LEU A 392 15.74 1.51 39.22
C LEU A 392 16.81 0.47 39.57
N GLY A 393 18.09 0.72 39.26
CA GLY A 393 19.20 -0.22 39.47
C GLY A 393 19.61 -0.98 38.21
N GLY A 394 19.11 -0.59 37.03
CA GLY A 394 19.60 -1.08 35.75
C GLY A 394 20.97 -0.49 35.40
N THR A 395 21.82 -1.27 34.73
CA THR A 395 23.06 -0.73 34.14
C THR A 395 22.70 0.29 33.06
N PRO A 396 23.24 1.52 33.09
CA PRO A 396 23.00 2.48 32.01
C PRO A 396 23.53 1.91 30.68
N CYS A 397 22.75 2.01 29.61
CA CYS A 397 23.26 1.77 28.26
C CYS A 397 24.29 2.87 27.95
N SER A 398 25.48 2.47 27.48
CA SER A 398 26.53 3.41 27.07
C SER A 398 26.07 4.23 25.86
N ASP A 399 26.32 5.54 25.91
CA ASP A 399 25.98 6.54 24.89
C ASP A 399 26.54 6.24 23.49
#